data_AF-A0AB34HFT8-F1
#
_entry.id   AF-A0AB34HFT8-F1
#
_cell.length_a   1.000
_cell.length_b   1.000
_cell.length_c   1.000
_cell.angle_alpha   90.00
_cell.angle_beta   90.00
_cell.angle_gamma   90.00
#
_symmetry.space_group_name_H-M   'P 1'
#
loop_
_entity.id
_entity.type
_entity.pdbx_description
1 polymer ?
#
loop_
_entity_poly.entity_id
_entity_poly.type
_entity_poly.pdbx_seq_one_letter_code
_entity_poly.pdbx_strand_id
1 'polypeptide(L)'
;MRGVGWQTLSLSLGLVLAILNKVAPQACPAQCSCSGSTVDCHGLALRSVPRNIPRSTERLDLNGNNITRITKTDFAGLRHLRVL
;
A
#
# COMPACT_ATOMS: atom_id res chain seq x y z
N MET A 1 32.59 38.98 -8.39
CA MET A 1 32.68 37.65 -7.74
C MET A 1 31.59 37.54 -6.67
N ARG A 2 30.32 37.37 -7.06
CA ARG A 2 29.18 37.19 -6.14
C ARG A 2 28.21 36.26 -6.84
N GLY A 3 27.96 35.05 -6.31
CA GLY A 3 26.92 34.19 -6.86
C GLY A 3 27.07 32.69 -6.64
N VAL A 4 28.26 32.17 -6.30
CA VAL A 4 28.50 30.71 -6.25
C VAL A 4 27.94 30.03 -4.98
N GLY A 5 27.75 30.78 -3.88
CA GLY A 5 27.25 30.23 -2.62
C GLY A 5 25.74 29.95 -2.58
N TRP A 6 24.92 30.73 -3.30
CA TRP A 6 23.46 30.56 -3.30
C TRP A 6 23.00 29.47 -4.26
N GLN A 7 23.68 29.33 -5.40
CA GLN A 7 23.36 28.34 -6.42
C GLN A 7 23.64 26.91 -5.93
N THR A 8 24.73 26.73 -5.19
CA THR A 8 25.12 25.44 -4.59
C THR A 8 24.17 25.02 -3.47
N LEU A 9 23.71 25.96 -2.63
CA LEU A 9 22.66 25.73 -1.64
C LEU A 9 21.34 25.28 -2.30
N SER A 10 20.89 25.96 -3.34
CA SER A 10 19.68 25.60 -4.11
C SER A 10 19.78 24.20 -4.75
N LEU A 11 20.94 23.86 -5.32
CA LEU A 11 21.21 22.54 -5.90
C LEU A 11 21.19 21.43 -4.85
N SER A 12 21.79 21.67 -3.68
CA SER A 12 21.82 20.71 -2.58
C SER A 12 20.42 20.44 -2.00
N LEU A 13 19.59 21.47 -1.85
CA LEU A 13 18.23 21.33 -1.35
C LEU A 13 17.32 20.62 -2.37
N GLY A 14 17.48 20.92 -3.66
CA GLY A 14 16.77 20.22 -4.74
C GLY A 14 17.11 18.73 -4.81
N LEU A 15 18.39 18.35 -4.62
CA LEU A 15 18.82 16.95 -4.57
C LEU A 15 18.23 16.21 -3.36
N VAL A 16 18.17 16.88 -2.19
CA VAL A 16 17.54 16.37 -0.96
C VAL A 16 16.01 16.24 -1.08
N LEU A 17 15.35 16.95 -1.99
CA LEU A 17 13.92 16.73 -2.27
C LEU A 17 13.70 15.57 -3.25
N ALA A 18 14.60 15.38 -4.23
CA ALA A 18 14.51 14.31 -5.22
C ALA A 18 14.71 12.90 -4.62
N ILE A 19 15.52 12.77 -3.56
CA ILE A 19 15.71 11.47 -2.88
C ILE A 19 14.51 11.05 -2.01
N LEU A 20 13.56 11.96 -1.72
CA LEU A 20 12.32 11.68 -0.98
C LEU A 20 11.19 11.29 -1.94
N ASN A 21 11.53 10.70 -3.10
CA ASN A 21 10.56 10.01 -3.95
C ASN A 21 9.92 8.88 -3.14
N LYS A 22 8.83 9.21 -2.45
CA LYS A 22 7.90 8.25 -1.88
C LYS A 22 7.30 7.50 -3.07
N VAL A 23 7.89 6.35 -3.39
CA VAL A 23 7.22 5.34 -4.22
C VAL A 23 5.86 5.13 -3.60
N ALA A 24 4.80 5.59 -4.27
CA ALA A 24 3.46 5.40 -3.77
C ALA A 24 3.22 3.88 -3.71
N PRO A 25 3.06 3.28 -2.52
CA PRO A 25 2.70 1.87 -2.46
C PRO A 25 1.34 1.72 -3.15
N GLN A 26 1.15 0.58 -3.79
CA GLN A 26 -0.14 0.21 -4.38
C GLN A 26 -1.26 0.56 -3.39
N ALA A 27 -2.24 1.33 -3.83
CA ALA A 27 -3.22 1.93 -2.92
C ALA A 27 -3.92 0.86 -2.07
N CYS A 28 -3.86 1.01 -0.75
CA CYS A 28 -4.57 0.17 0.21
C CYS A 28 -6.10 0.30 -0.01
N PRO A 29 -6.90 -0.77 0.19
CA PRO A 29 -8.34 -0.64 0.18
C PRO A 29 -8.80 0.40 1.21
N ALA A 30 -9.71 1.30 0.83
CA ALA A 30 -10.10 2.45 1.67
C ALA A 30 -10.67 2.07 3.06
N GLN A 31 -11.23 0.87 3.18
CA GLN A 31 -11.81 0.37 4.43
C GLN A 31 -10.78 -0.36 5.30
N CYS A 32 -9.65 -0.78 4.71
CA CYS A 32 -8.65 -1.61 5.37
C CYS A 32 -7.44 -0.80 5.79
N SER A 33 -6.67 -1.32 6.74
CA SER A 33 -5.36 -0.80 7.13
C SER A 33 -4.26 -1.63 6.48
N CYS A 34 -3.22 -1.00 5.96
CA CYS A 34 -2.08 -1.69 5.36
C CYS A 34 -0.78 -1.34 6.07
N SER A 35 0.00 -2.36 6.44
CA SER A 35 1.32 -2.20 7.04
C SER A 35 2.30 -3.17 6.37
N GLY A 36 3.27 -2.64 5.64
CA GLY A 36 4.18 -3.46 4.82
C GLY A 36 3.42 -4.30 3.79
N SER A 37 3.54 -5.63 3.89
CA SER A 37 2.82 -6.61 3.07
C SER A 37 1.56 -7.18 3.75
N THR A 38 1.14 -6.60 4.88
CA THR A 38 -0.07 -7.02 5.61
C THR A 38 -1.23 -6.08 5.30
N VAL A 39 -2.40 -6.65 5.01
CA VAL A 39 -3.66 -5.95 4.81
C VAL A 39 -4.64 -6.42 5.87
N ASP A 40 -5.04 -5.53 6.76
CA ASP A 40 -5.97 -5.79 7.85
C ASP A 40 -7.34 -5.19 7.51
N CYS A 41 -8.32 -6.06 7.33
CA CYS A 41 -9.72 -5.72 7.07
C CYS A 41 -10.65 -6.30 8.16
N HIS A 42 -10.15 -6.55 9.37
CA HIS A 42 -10.91 -7.21 10.43
C HIS A 42 -12.13 -6.39 10.88
N GLY A 43 -13.29 -7.05 11.06
CA GLY A 43 -14.44 -6.48 11.75
C GLY A 43 -15.16 -5.34 11.01
N LEU A 44 -14.97 -5.21 9.70
CA LEU A 44 -15.48 -4.11 8.88
C LEU A 44 -16.88 -4.38 8.30
N ALA A 45 -17.55 -5.46 8.72
CA ALA A 45 -18.83 -5.90 8.19
C ALA A 45 -18.87 -6.06 6.66
N LEU A 46 -17.72 -6.38 6.04
CA LEU A 46 -17.60 -6.60 4.60
C LEU A 46 -18.50 -7.75 4.17
N ARG A 47 -19.18 -7.58 3.02
CA ARG A 47 -20.02 -8.64 2.41
C ARG A 47 -19.31 -9.39 1.29
N SER A 48 -18.16 -8.90 0.86
CA SER A 48 -17.31 -9.48 -0.19
C SER A 48 -15.86 -9.09 0.03
N VAL A 49 -14.93 -9.82 -0.59
CA VAL A 49 -13.50 -9.50 -0.57
C VAL A 49 -13.25 -8.18 -1.34
N PRO A 50 -12.42 -7.25 -0.82
CA PRO A 50 -12.05 -6.02 -1.52
C PRO A 50 -11.26 -6.30 -2.81
N ARG A 51 -11.56 -5.59 -3.91
CA ARG A 51 -10.91 -5.82 -5.21
C ARG A 51 -9.54 -5.16 -5.37
N ASN A 52 -9.20 -4.19 -4.52
CA ASN A 52 -8.00 -3.36 -4.63
C ASN A 52 -6.93 -3.77 -3.61
N ILE A 53 -6.76 -5.07 -3.38
CA ILE A 53 -5.72 -5.59 -2.48
C ILE A 53 -4.36 -5.50 -3.21
N PRO A 54 -3.31 -4.91 -2.59
CA PRO A 54 -1.97 -4.86 -3.16
C PRO A 54 -1.46 -6.24 -3.57
N ARG A 55 -0.84 -6.36 -4.75
CA ARG A 55 -0.32 -7.66 -5.25
C ARG A 55 0.82 -8.23 -4.40
N SER A 56 1.52 -7.36 -3.67
CA SER A 56 2.59 -7.69 -2.72
C SER A 56 2.07 -8.14 -1.35
N THR A 57 0.75 -8.30 -1.18
CA THR A 57 0.17 -8.74 0.09
C THR A 57 0.59 -10.18 0.39
N GLU A 58 1.18 -10.38 1.57
CA GLU A 58 1.54 -11.69 2.11
C GLU A 58 0.54 -12.18 3.17
N ARG A 59 -0.07 -11.25 3.89
CA ARG A 59 -1.06 -11.52 4.92
C ARG A 59 -2.30 -10.66 4.69
N LEU A 60 -3.46 -11.29 4.62
CA LEU A 60 -4.75 -10.62 4.47
C LEU A 60 -5.66 -11.07 5.60
N ASP A 61 -6.09 -10.15 6.47
CA ASP A 61 -7.02 -10.46 7.55
C ASP A 61 -8.44 -10.06 7.17
N LEU A 62 -9.35 -11.03 7.04
CA LEU A 62 -10.77 -10.80 6.77
C LEU A 62 -11.67 -11.26 7.92
N ASN A 63 -11.11 -11.53 9.10
CA ASN A 63 -11.87 -12.06 10.23
C ASN A 63 -12.95 -11.08 10.73
N GLY A 64 -14.03 -11.59 11.29
CA GLY A 64 -15.12 -10.76 11.83
C GLY A 64 -15.95 -10.00 10.78
N ASN A 65 -15.87 -10.38 9.51
CA ASN A 65 -16.72 -9.83 8.44
C ASN A 65 -17.95 -10.71 8.14
N ASN A 66 -18.84 -10.21 7.29
CA ASN A 66 -20.07 -10.89 6.88
C ASN A 66 -19.97 -11.44 5.44
N ILE A 67 -18.80 -11.99 5.10
CA ILE A 67 -18.51 -12.53 3.77
C ILE A 67 -19.09 -13.93 3.69
N THR A 68 -20.11 -14.11 2.85
CA THR A 68 -20.83 -15.40 2.71
C THR A 68 -20.36 -16.23 1.52
N ARG A 69 -19.63 -15.62 0.59
CA ARG A 69 -19.12 -16.27 -0.61
C ARG A 69 -17.72 -15.79 -0.90
N ILE A 70 -16.83 -16.76 -1.12
CA ILE A 70 -15.45 -16.55 -1.53
C ILE A 70 -15.22 -17.38 -2.78
N THR A 71 -14.65 -16.75 -3.80
CA THR A 71 -14.36 -17.34 -5.10
C THR A 71 -12.86 -17.27 -5.39
N LYS A 72 -12.37 -18.16 -6.26
CA LYS A 72 -10.97 -18.14 -6.69
C LYS A 72 -10.56 -16.80 -7.32
N THR A 73 -11.51 -16.11 -7.94
CA THR A 73 -11.31 -14.81 -8.56
C THR A 73 -11.08 -13.67 -7.57
N ASP A 74 -11.55 -13.80 -6.33
CA ASP A 74 -11.40 -12.76 -5.29
C ASP A 74 -9.94 -12.56 -4.87
N PHE A 75 -9.13 -13.61 -4.95
CA PHE A 75 -7.70 -13.58 -4.66
C PHE A 75 -6.84 -13.64 -5.94
N ALA A 76 -7.45 -13.41 -7.11
CA ALA A 76 -6.74 -13.49 -8.37
C ALA A 76 -5.61 -12.46 -8.42
N GLY A 77 -4.38 -12.94 -8.65
CA GLY A 77 -3.20 -12.08 -8.75
C GLY A 77 -2.48 -11.79 -7.43
N LEU A 78 -3.00 -12.25 -6.28
CA LEU A 78 -2.32 -12.20 -4.98
C LEU A 78 -1.32 -13.37 -4.85
N ARG A 79 -0.27 -13.36 -5.68
CA ARG A 79 0.70 -14.48 -5.79
C ARG A 79 1.57 -14.66 -4.54
N HIS A 80 1.70 -13.62 -3.74
CA HIS A 80 2.50 -13.61 -2.52
C HIS A 80 1.69 -13.93 -1.27
N LEU A 81 0.37 -14.14 -1.38
CA LEU A 81 -0.49 -14.39 -0.24
C LEU A 81 -0.16 -15.75 0.39
N ARG A 82 0.22 -15.72 1.67
CA ARG A 82 0.61 -16.89 2.46
C ARG A 82 -0.33 -17.15 3.63
N VAL A 83 -0.93 -16.08 4.17
CA VAL A 83 -1.80 -16.14 5.33
C VAL A 83 -3.09 -15.37 5.03
N LEU A 84 -4.23 -16.03 5.24
CA LEU A 84 -5.59 -15.51 5.08
C LEU A 84 -6.36 -15.73 6.37
#